data_AF-A0A1I5YNA8-F1
#
_entry.id   AF-A0A1I5YNA8-F1
#
_cell.length_a   1.000
_cell.length_b   1.000
_cell.length_c   1.000
_cell.angle_alpha   90.00
_cell.angle_beta   90.00
_cell.angle_gamma   90.00
#
_symmetry.space_group_name_H-M   'P 1'
#
loop_
_entity.id
_entity.type
_entity.pdbx_description
1 polymer ?
#
loop_
_entity_poly.entity_id
_entity_poly.type
_entity_poly.pdbx_seq_one_letter_code
_entity_poly.pdbx_strand_id
1 'polypeptide(L)' 'MDYCTAFFEGWWSHCCQAHDADYAAQIGKLLADERLWQCVAAAGDGGVVSWLIGAVMFAGVGLFGRRFYRKAGEK' A
#
# COMPACT_ATOMS: atom_id res chain seq x y z
N MET A 1 -6.16 -0.21 11.29
CA MET A 1 -5.47 -0.90 10.18
C MET A 1 -6.59 -1.56 9.45
N ASP A 2 -6.82 -1.11 8.22
CA ASP A 2 -7.97 -1.47 7.41
C ASP A 2 -7.51 -2.38 6.25
N TYR A 3 -6.24 -2.85 6.29
CA TYR A 3 -5.62 -3.68 5.28
C TYR A 3 -5.82 -3.05 3.88
N CYS A 4 -6.24 -3.83 2.89
CA CYS A 4 -6.43 -3.32 1.55
C CYS A 4 -7.79 -2.59 1.46
N THR A 5 -7.88 -1.38 2.01
CA THR A 5 -9.13 -0.64 2.31
C THR A 5 -10.22 -0.71 1.22
N ALA A 6 -9.82 -0.62 -0.05
CA ALA A 6 -10.71 -0.65 -1.22
C ALA A 6 -10.23 -1.61 -2.32
N PHE A 7 -9.38 -2.57 -1.96
CA PHE A 7 -8.82 -3.55 -2.88
C PHE A 7 -8.96 -4.94 -2.28
N PHE A 8 -9.18 -5.96 -3.11
CA PHE A 8 -9.37 -7.31 -2.60
C PHE A 8 -8.11 -7.83 -1.90
N GLU A 9 -8.31 -8.65 -0.87
CA GLU A 9 -7.21 -9.27 -0.15
C GLU A 9 -6.68 -10.50 -0.89
N GLY A 10 -5.38 -10.74 -0.75
CA GLY A 10 -4.65 -11.85 -1.36
C GLY A 10 -3.34 -12.12 -0.60
N TRP A 11 -2.36 -12.74 -1.27
CA TRP A 11 -1.04 -13.01 -0.66
C TRP A 11 -0.25 -11.75 -0.26
N TRP A 12 -0.70 -10.57 -0.72
CA TRP A 12 -0.15 -9.25 -0.42
C TRP A 12 -0.81 -8.55 0.78
N SER A 13 -1.73 -9.19 1.50
CA SER A 13 -2.45 -8.55 2.62
C SER A 13 -1.49 -7.96 3.67
N HIS A 14 -0.36 -8.63 3.93
CA HIS A 14 0.70 -8.14 4.82
C HIS A 14 1.36 -6.84 4.33
N CYS A 15 1.44 -6.62 3.01
CA CYS A 15 1.94 -5.36 2.45
C CYS A 15 0.98 -4.19 2.68
N CYS A 16 -0.34 -4.43 2.59
CA CYS A 16 -1.34 -3.43 2.93
C CYS A 16 -1.28 -3.07 4.43
N GLN A 17 -1.05 -4.06 5.31
CA GLN A 17 -0.85 -3.80 6.74
C GLN A 17 0.40 -2.94 7.01
N ALA A 18 1.51 -3.22 6.31
CA ALA A 18 2.72 -2.41 6.41
C ALA A 18 2.49 -0.97 5.89
N HIS A 19 1.72 -0.82 4.82
CA HIS A 19 1.35 0.50 4.27
C HIS A 19 0.52 1.34 5.25
N ASP A 20 -0.44 0.72 5.95
CA ASP A 20 -1.19 1.37 7.01
C ASP A 20 -0.28 1.86 8.15
N ALA A 21 0.73 1.06 8.51
CA ALA A 21 1.71 1.43 9.53
C ALA A 21 2.59 2.60 9.07
N ASP A 22 3.03 2.60 7.80
CA ASP A 22 3.78 3.70 7.20
C ASP A 22 2.94 4.99 7.14
N TYR A 23 1.63 4.88 6.84
CA TYR A 23 0.68 5.99 6.89
C TYR A 23 0.53 6.51 8.33
N ALA A 24 0.40 5.64 9.33
CA ALA A 24 0.32 6.06 10.73
C ALA A 24 1.62 6.72 11.21
N ALA A 25 2.78 6.21 10.79
CA ALA A 25 4.10 6.73 11.13
C ALA A 25 4.46 8.03 10.40
N GLN A 26 3.64 8.46 9.43
CA GLN A 26 3.83 9.69 8.67
C GLN A 26 5.23 9.79 8.01
N ILE A 27 5.76 8.69 7.48
CA ILE A 27 7.10 8.64 6.84
C ILE A 27 7.19 9.36 5.49
N GLY A 28 6.12 10.03 5.07
CA GLY A 28 5.93 10.61 3.75
C GLY A 28 5.09 9.69 2.85
N LYS A 29 3.99 10.23 2.30
CA LYS A 29 3.04 9.49 1.46
C LYS A 29 3.71 8.76 0.29
N LEU A 30 4.57 9.46 -0.45
CA LEU A 30 5.20 8.88 -1.64
C LEU A 30 6.09 7.69 -1.28
N LEU A 31 6.85 7.80 -0.18
CA LEU A 31 7.70 6.73 0.32
C LEU A 31 6.87 5.53 0.80
N ALA A 32 5.79 5.79 1.53
CA ALA A 32 4.86 4.74 1.95
C ALA A 32 4.25 3.99 0.75
N ASP A 33 3.75 4.74 -0.25
CA ASP A 33 3.16 4.17 -1.46
C ASP A 33 4.20 3.35 -2.26
N GLU A 34 5.45 3.84 -2.36
CA GLU A 34 6.54 3.11 -3.02
C GLU A 34 6.89 1.81 -2.30
N ARG A 35 6.95 1.82 -0.96
CA ARG A 35 7.17 0.61 -0.16
C ARG A 35 6.05 -0.41 -0.33
N LEU A 36 4.79 0.04 -0.45
CA LEU A 36 3.67 -0.84 -0.78
C LEU A 36 3.91 -1.52 -2.12
N TRP A 37 4.25 -0.76 -3.17
CA TRP A 37 4.53 -1.33 -4.49
C TRP A 37 5.65 -2.37 -4.44
N GLN A 38 6.79 -2.03 -3.82
CA GLN A 38 7.95 -2.92 -3.71
C GLN A 38 7.60 -4.20 -2.93
N CYS A 39 6.87 -4.08 -1.82
CA CYS A 39 6.42 -5.22 -1.03
C CYS A 39 5.52 -6.14 -1.86
N VAL A 40 4.51 -5.58 -2.53
CA VAL A 40 3.56 -6.35 -3.33
C VAL A 40 4.26 -7.02 -4.50
N ALA A 41 5.18 -6.31 -5.17
CA ALA A 41 5.96 -6.85 -6.28
C ALA A 41 6.87 -8.02 -5.85
N ALA A 42 7.37 -8.00 -4.61
CA ALA A 42 8.17 -9.09 -4.04
C ALA A 42 7.33 -10.17 -3.34
N ALA A 43 6.04 -9.96 -3.13
CA ALA A 43 5.17 -10.91 -2.44
C ALA A 43 4.81 -12.12 -3.32
N GLY A 44 4.61 -13.28 -2.69
CA GLY A 44 4.40 -14.55 -3.38
C GLY A 44 5.68 -15.02 -4.08
N ASP A 45 5.58 -15.41 -5.36
CA ASP A 45 6.73 -15.83 -6.17
C ASP A 45 7.47 -14.67 -6.85
N GLY A 46 7.12 -13.41 -6.53
CA GLY A 46 7.72 -12.23 -7.17
C GLY A 46 7.46 -12.14 -8.68
N GLY A 47 6.41 -12.80 -9.16
CA GLY A 47 6.09 -12.91 -10.59
C GLY A 47 5.44 -11.65 -11.19
N VAL A 48 5.27 -11.67 -12.51
CA VAL A 48 4.64 -10.56 -13.28
C VAL A 48 3.28 -10.16 -12.71
N VAL A 49 2.50 -11.11 -12.20
CA VAL A 49 1.20 -10.83 -11.58
C VAL A 49 1.37 -9.95 -10.33
N SER A 50 2.28 -10.29 -9.42
CA SER A 50 2.59 -9.50 -8.22
C SER A 50 3.02 -8.08 -8.59
N TRP A 51 3.87 -7.94 -9.60
CA TRP A 51 4.31 -6.64 -10.09
C TRP A 51 3.15 -5.78 -10.61
N LEU A 52 2.24 -6.37 -11.40
CA LEU A 52 1.05 -5.68 -11.93
C LEU A 52 0.09 -5.26 -10.82
N ILE A 53 -0.17 -6.14 -9.85
CA ILE A 53 -1.02 -5.81 -8.69
C ILE A 53 -0.41 -4.65 -7.91
N GLY A 54 0.90 -4.69 -7.65
CA GLY A 54 1.59 -3.60 -6.97
C GLY A 54 1.47 -2.28 -7.74
N ALA A 55 1.61 -2.29 -9.07
CA ALA A 55 1.48 -1.09 -9.89
C ALA A 55 0.04 -0.51 -9.85
N VAL A 56 -0.98 -1.37 -9.87
CA VAL A 56 -2.38 -0.97 -9.72
C VAL A 56 -2.63 -0.35 -8.35
N MET A 57 -2.11 -0.97 -7.29
CA MET A 57 -2.20 -0.45 -5.93
C MET A 57 -1.51 0.91 -5.81
N PHE A 58 -0.29 1.04 -6.33
CA PHE A 58 0.48 2.30 -6.35
C PHE A 58 -0.30 3.43 -7.03
N ALA A 59 -0.89 3.16 -8.19
CA ALA A 59 -1.73 4.13 -8.87
C ALA A 59 -2.97 4.50 -8.03
N GLY A 60 -3.63 3.52 -7.42
CA GLY A 60 -4.78 3.73 -6.55
C GLY A 60 -4.48 4.60 -5.32
N VAL A 61 -3.44 4.28 -4.56
CA VAL A 61 -3.02 5.08 -3.39
C VAL A 61 -2.41 6.42 -3.83
N GLY A 62 -1.81 6.49 -5.01
CA GLY A 62 -1.38 7.72 -5.67
C GLY A 62 -2.53 8.71 -5.82
N LEU A 63 -3.63 8.26 -6.43
CA LEU A 63 -4.80 9.08 -6.75
C LEU A 63 -5.69 9.37 -5.53
N PHE A 64 -5.95 8.36 -4.69
CA PHE A 64 -6.96 8.44 -3.63
C PHE A 64 -6.37 8.48 -2.21
N GLY A 65 -5.11 8.07 -2.03
CA GLY A 65 -4.48 7.88 -0.72
C GLY A 65 -4.19 9.16 0.06
N ARG A 66 -4.21 10.35 -0.56
CA ARG A 66 -3.88 11.61 0.12
C ARG A 66 -4.83 11.92 1.28
N ARG A 67 -6.13 11.62 1.13
CA ARG A 67 -7.12 11.80 2.20
C ARG A 67 -6.84 10.84 3.36
N PHE A 68 -6.53 9.59 3.06
CA PHE A 68 -6.26 8.55 4.05
C PHE A 68 -4.96 8.83 4.82
N TYR A 69 -3.90 9.25 4.12
CA TYR A 69 -2.63 9.63 4.73
C TYR A 69 -2.79 10.76 5.74
N ARG A 70 -3.53 11.82 5.38
CA ARG A 70 -3.77 12.94 6.31
C ARG A 70 -4.57 12.49 7.53
N LYS A 71 -5.64 11.72 7.32
CA LYS A 71 -6.46 11.17 8.41
C LYS A 71 -5.65 10.28 9.35
N ALA A 72 -4.65 9.55 8.84
CA ALA A 72 -3.79 8.70 9.66
C ALA A 72 -2.90 9.51 10.62
N GLY A 73 -2.45 10.70 10.21
CA GLY A 73 -1.61 11.59 11.02
C GLY A 73 -2.38 12.57 11.93
N GLU A 74 -3.71 12.60 11.85
CA GLU A 74 -4.58 13.36 12.77
C GLU A 74 -4.83 12.60 14.10
N LYS A 75 -4.25 11.41 14.26
CA LYS A 75 -4.34 10.57 15.47
C LYS A 75 -3.14 10.78 16.39
#